data_AF-A0A7S2MMJ5-F1
#
_entry.id   AF-A0A7S2MMJ5-F1
#
_cell.length_a   1.000
_cell.length_b   1.000
_cell.length_c   1.000
_cell.angle_alpha   90.00
_cell.angle_beta   90.00
_cell.angle_gamma   90.00
#
_symmetry.space_group_name_H-M   'P 1'
#
loop_
_entity.id
_entity.type
_entity.pdbx_description
1 polymer ?
#
loop_
_entity_poly.entity_id
_entity_poly.type
_entity_poly.pdbx_seq_one_letter_code
_entity_poly.pdbx_strand_id
1 'polypeptide(L)'
;GHAAFLKALMAFELPLLVLGGGGYTQLNAARTWCHATATLCGVSLPDELPPHPSLDYFAPSFQLTVPLASMDNSNSPEDLEWLREESLEAIAEMPQRTKAVVKSKPQAINDVPPSANVLEGEAKPLDGMYGAGASVA
;
A
#
# COMPACT_ATOMS: atom_id res chain seq x y z
N GLY A 1 8.74 -6.01 9.71
CA GLY A 1 7.28 -6.15 9.89
C GLY A 1 6.56 -6.23 8.55
N HIS A 2 6.01 -5.12 8.06
CA HIS A 2 5.14 -5.08 6.87
C HIS A 2 5.73 -5.72 5.59
N ALA A 3 6.97 -5.40 5.22
CA ALA A 3 7.57 -5.96 4.01
C ALA A 3 7.82 -7.48 4.08
N ALA A 4 8.09 -8.02 5.27
CA ALA A 4 8.27 -9.46 5.45
C ALA A 4 6.96 -10.21 5.21
N PHE A 5 5.84 -9.66 5.68
CA PHE A 5 4.52 -10.18 5.39
C PHE A 5 4.20 -10.16 3.89
N LEU A 6 4.50 -9.05 3.19
CA LEU A 6 4.31 -8.96 1.73
C LEU A 6 5.15 -10.00 0.99
N LYS A 7 6.41 -10.21 1.36
CA LYS A 7 7.27 -11.24 0.75
C LYS A 7 6.70 -12.65 0.94
N ALA A 8 6.13 -12.95 2.12
CA ALA A 8 5.47 -14.22 2.37
C ALA A 8 4.23 -14.40 1.47
N LEU A 9 3.43 -13.35 1.26
CA LEU A 9 2.29 -13.39 0.34
C LEU A 9 2.70 -13.55 -1.12
N MET A 10 3.75 -12.85 -1.56
CA MET A 10 4.28 -12.95 -2.92
C MET A 10 4.77 -14.37 -3.24
N ALA A 11 5.29 -15.10 -2.25
CA ALA A 11 5.77 -16.48 -2.42
C ALA A 11 4.66 -17.49 -2.77
N PHE A 12 3.37 -17.15 -2.58
CA PHE A 12 2.27 -17.99 -3.03
C PHE A 12 2.01 -17.89 -4.54
N GLU A 13 2.63 -16.93 -5.24
CA GLU A 13 2.50 -16.73 -6.69
C GLU A 13 1.05 -16.59 -7.19
N LEU A 14 0.17 -16.05 -6.34
CA LEU A 14 -1.22 -15.75 -6.68
C LEU A 14 -1.37 -14.27 -7.10
N PRO A 15 -2.34 -13.94 -7.96
CA PRO A 15 -2.69 -12.55 -8.25
C PRO A 15 -3.00 -11.80 -6.95
N LEU A 16 -2.16 -10.83 -6.62
CA LEU A 16 -2.22 -10.10 -5.35
C LEU A 16 -2.75 -8.68 -5.58
N LEU A 17 -3.85 -8.34 -4.90
CA LEU A 17 -4.33 -6.97 -4.80
C LEU A 17 -3.93 -6.41 -3.43
N VAL A 18 -3.03 -5.43 -3.42
CA VAL A 18 -2.58 -4.77 -2.18
C VAL A 18 -3.30 -3.43 -2.05
N LEU A 19 -3.98 -3.23 -0.92
CA LEU A 19 -4.78 -2.05 -0.66
C LEU A 19 -4.26 -1.28 0.55
N GLY A 20 -4.52 0.03 0.52
CA GLY A 20 -4.34 0.94 1.64
C GLY A 20 -5.16 0.60 2.88
N GLY A 21 -5.09 1.50 3.87
CA GLY A 21 -5.88 1.40 5.09
C GLY A 21 -5.57 2.54 6.03
N GLY A 22 -5.85 2.33 7.32
CA GLY A 22 -5.52 3.29 8.37
C GLY A 22 -4.01 3.56 8.48
N GLY A 23 -3.66 4.77 8.90
CA GLY A 23 -2.27 5.23 9.01
C GLY A 23 -2.22 6.64 9.60
N TYR A 24 -2.34 6.73 10.92
CA TYR A 24 -2.58 8.01 11.62
C TYR A 24 -1.32 8.86 11.80
N THR A 25 -0.14 8.28 11.54
CA THR A 25 1.10 9.03 11.38
C THR A 25 1.43 9.10 9.90
N GLN A 26 0.97 10.16 9.23
CA GLN A 26 1.00 10.31 7.76
C GLN A 26 2.36 10.02 7.14
N LEU A 27 3.45 10.52 7.75
CA LEU A 27 4.82 10.30 7.25
C LEU A 27 5.27 8.85 7.37
N ASN A 28 4.90 8.16 8.45
CA ASN A 28 5.20 6.74 8.60
C ASN A 28 4.35 5.89 7.65
N ALA A 29 3.13 6.32 7.35
CA ALA A 29 2.31 5.70 6.32
C ALA A 29 2.97 5.86 4.94
N ALA A 30 3.45 7.07 4.60
CA ALA A 30 4.19 7.31 3.36
C ALA A 30 5.44 6.44 3.24
N ARG A 31 6.27 6.38 4.29
CA ARG A 31 7.45 5.50 4.37
C ARG A 31 7.08 4.03 4.16
N THR A 32 6.04 3.57 4.86
CA THR A 32 5.58 2.18 4.79
C THR A 32 5.12 1.82 3.38
N TRP A 33 4.32 2.68 2.73
CA TRP A 33 3.82 2.45 1.38
C TRP A 33 4.90 2.54 0.30
N CYS A 34 5.87 3.43 0.46
CA CYS A 34 7.06 3.48 -0.39
C CYS A 34 7.84 2.16 -0.33
N HIS A 35 8.16 1.69 0.88
CA HIS A 35 8.87 0.42 1.07
C HIS A 35 8.06 -0.80 0.60
N ALA A 36 6.74 -0.80 0.85
CA ALA A 36 5.85 -1.87 0.40
C ALA A 36 5.83 -1.97 -1.13
N THR A 37 5.71 -0.84 -1.82
CA THR A 37 5.70 -0.78 -3.29
C THR A 37 7.03 -1.25 -3.87
N ALA A 38 8.17 -0.80 -3.33
CA ALA A 38 9.47 -1.27 -3.76
C ALA A 38 9.65 -2.78 -3.56
N THR A 39 9.16 -3.31 -2.43
CA THR A 39 9.16 -4.76 -2.16
C THR A 39 8.35 -5.52 -3.22
N LEU A 40 7.15 -5.05 -3.56
CA LEU A 40 6.28 -5.65 -4.58
C LEU A 40 6.91 -5.60 -5.99
N CYS A 41 7.67 -4.54 -6.29
CA CYS A 41 8.42 -4.39 -7.53
C CYS A 41 9.77 -5.13 -7.54
N GLY A 42 10.18 -5.75 -6.43
CA GLY A 42 11.50 -6.39 -6.31
C GLY A 42 12.68 -5.41 -6.34
N VAL A 43 12.45 -4.15 -5.98
CA VAL A 43 13.45 -3.06 -5.99
C VAL A 43 13.96 -2.81 -4.58
N SER A 44 15.28 -2.66 -4.43
CA SER A 44 15.89 -2.16 -3.20
C SER A 44 15.99 -0.64 -3.24
N LEU A 45 15.57 0.04 -2.17
CA LEU A 45 15.65 1.50 -2.05
C LEU A 45 16.82 1.91 -1.16
N PRO A 46 17.46 3.07 -1.43
CA PRO A 46 18.31 3.71 -0.45
C PRO A 46 17.48 4.18 0.75
N ASP A 47 18.13 4.28 1.92
CA ASP A 47 17.45 4.78 3.12
C ASP A 47 17.29 6.31 3.10
N GLU A 48 18.18 7.02 2.44
CA GLU A 48 18.09 8.48 2.27
C GLU A 48 16.98 8.84 1.28
N LEU A 49 16.12 9.79 1.68
CA LEU A 49 15.02 10.25 0.86
C LEU A 49 15.53 11.17 -0.27
N PRO A 50 15.07 10.99 -1.51
CA PRO A 50 15.42 11.87 -2.61
C PRO A 50 14.80 13.26 -2.43
N PRO A 51 15.33 14.31 -3.08
CA PRO A 51 14.73 15.64 -3.05
C PRO A 51 13.32 15.63 -3.65
N HIS A 52 12.35 16.14 -2.90
CA HIS A 52 10.96 16.33 -3.36
C HIS A 52 10.29 17.50 -2.60
N PRO A 53 9.17 18.05 -3.11
CA PRO A 53 8.52 19.25 -2.54
C PRO A 53 8.06 19.16 -1.08
N SER A 54 8.06 17.96 -0.50
CA SER A 54 7.58 17.69 0.84
C SER A 54 8.68 17.07 1.72
N LEU A 55 9.94 17.14 1.29
CA LEU A 55 11.07 16.53 1.99
C LEU A 55 11.24 17.13 3.40
N ASP A 56 10.96 18.42 3.56
CA ASP A 56 11.08 19.13 4.84
C ASP A 56 10.22 18.52 5.95
N TYR A 57 9.10 17.88 5.62
CA TYR A 57 8.28 17.17 6.61
C TYR A 57 8.99 15.94 7.21
N PHE A 58 9.99 15.39 6.53
CA PHE A 58 10.76 14.22 6.97
C PHE A 58 12.00 14.58 7.81
N ALA A 59 12.19 15.86 8.12
CA ALA A 59 13.21 16.30 9.06
C ALA A 59 13.00 15.67 10.46
N PRO A 60 14.07 15.48 11.25
CA PRO A 60 15.47 15.81 10.93
C PRO A 60 16.22 14.67 10.22
N SER A 61 15.63 13.47 10.13
CA SER A 61 16.38 12.29 9.66
C SER A 61 16.47 12.20 8.14
N PHE A 62 15.46 12.68 7.40
CA PHE A 62 15.35 12.51 5.94
C PHE A 62 15.52 11.06 5.48
N GLN A 63 15.14 10.11 6.34
CA GLN A 63 15.28 8.67 6.12
C GLN A 63 13.93 7.99 5.89
N LEU A 64 13.97 6.93 5.11
CA LEU A 64 12.86 6.02 4.84
C LEU A 64 12.60 5.11 6.05
N THR A 65 13.66 4.72 6.77
CA THR A 65 13.56 3.91 7.98
C THR A 65 12.91 4.70 9.11
N VAL A 66 11.98 4.05 9.80
CA VAL A 66 11.33 4.57 11.00
C VAL A 66 12.09 4.06 12.23
N PRO A 67 12.54 4.93 13.14
CA PRO A 67 13.14 4.49 14.40
C PRO A 67 12.22 3.58 15.19
N LEU A 68 12.80 2.58 15.87
CA LEU A 68 12.03 1.69 16.74
C LEU A 68 11.45 2.50 17.90
N ALA A 69 10.16 2.29 18.19
CA ALA A 69 9.55 2.82 19.39
C ALA A 69 10.08 2.06 20.62
N SER A 70 10.37 2.79 21.70
CA SER A 70 10.81 2.21 22.98
C SER A 70 9.64 1.62 23.80
N MET A 71 8.59 1.13 23.13
CA MET A 71 7.43 0.58 23.81
C MET A 71 7.69 -0.89 24.13
N ASP A 72 7.41 -1.28 25.37
CA ASP A 72 7.54 -2.68 25.79
C ASP A 72 6.53 -3.56 25.05
N ASN A 73 7.01 -4.71 24.59
CA ASN A 73 6.16 -5.71 23.95
C ASN A 73 5.38 -6.49 25.02
N SER A 74 4.08 -6.22 25.15
CA SER A 74 3.20 -6.94 26.08
C SER A 74 2.62 -8.24 25.50
N ASN A 75 3.02 -8.67 24.31
CA ASN A 75 2.61 -9.95 23.75
C ASN A 75 3.48 -11.07 24.33
N SER A 76 2.91 -11.88 25.23
CA SER A 76 3.62 -13.03 25.81
C SER A 76 3.73 -14.17 24.78
N PRO A 77 4.82 -14.97 24.80
CA PRO A 77 4.93 -16.15 23.95
C PRO A 77 3.77 -17.13 24.14
N GLU A 78 3.31 -17.29 25.38
CA GLU A 78 2.23 -18.20 25.75
C GLU A 78 0.89 -17.77 25.13
N ASP A 79 0.55 -16.48 25.20
CA ASP A 79 -0.68 -15.95 24.58
C ASP A 79 -0.66 -16.07 23.06
N LEU A 80 0.52 -15.86 22.45
CA LEU A 80 0.69 -15.96 21.00
C LEU A 80 0.52 -17.41 20.51
N GLU A 81 1.05 -18.40 21.24
CA GLU A 81 0.87 -19.81 20.88
C GLU A 81 -0.58 -20.24 21.09
N TRP A 82 -1.21 -19.86 22.21
CA TRP A 82 -2.62 -20.15 22.45
C TRP A 82 -3.53 -19.58 21.34
N LEU A 83 -3.35 -18.32 20.95
CA LEU A 83 -4.14 -17.71 19.88
C LEU A 83 -3.88 -18.38 18.52
N ARG A 84 -2.66 -18.83 18.27
CA ARG A 84 -2.28 -19.54 17.05
C ARG A 84 -2.97 -20.90 16.95
N GLU A 85 -2.95 -21.69 18.04
CA GLU A 85 -3.62 -22.99 18.10
C GLU A 85 -5.12 -22.84 17.86
N GLU A 86 -5.77 -21.93 18.59
CA GLU A 86 -7.21 -21.64 18.46
C GLU A 86 -7.57 -21.23 17.02
N SER A 87 -6.75 -20.38 16.39
CA SER A 87 -6.96 -19.95 15.00
C SER A 87 -6.84 -21.11 14.00
N LEU A 88 -5.92 -22.05 14.24
CA LEU A 88 -5.71 -23.20 13.36
C LEU A 88 -6.85 -24.23 13.49
N GLU A 89 -7.35 -24.46 14.70
CA GLU A 89 -8.54 -25.30 14.94
C GLU A 89 -9.77 -24.72 14.23
N ALA A 90 -10.02 -23.42 14.37
CA ALA A 90 -11.11 -22.75 13.69
C ALA A 90 -11.03 -22.89 12.15
N ILE A 91 -9.83 -22.79 11.57
CA ILE A 91 -9.60 -22.99 10.13
C ILE A 91 -9.86 -24.45 9.72
N ALA A 92 -9.52 -25.42 10.57
CA ALA A 92 -9.73 -26.84 10.29
C ALA A 92 -11.22 -27.21 10.20
N GLU A 93 -12.07 -26.53 10.96
CA GLU A 93 -13.53 -26.71 10.92
C GLU A 93 -14.21 -25.98 9.75
N MET A 94 -13.51 -25.04 9.08
CA MET A 94 -14.10 -24.29 7.97
C MET A 94 -14.44 -25.21 6.80
N PRO A 95 -15.64 -25.07 6.19
CA PRO A 95 -16.01 -25.86 5.04
C PRO A 95 -15.04 -25.64 3.89
N GLN A 96 -14.45 -26.72 3.38
CA GLN A 96 -13.50 -26.63 2.26
C GLN A 96 -14.20 -26.09 1.03
N ARG A 97 -13.77 -24.91 0.57
CA ARG A 97 -14.28 -24.30 -0.64
C ARG A 97 -13.90 -25.17 -1.84
N THR A 98 -14.90 -25.75 -2.52
CA THR A 98 -14.70 -26.32 -3.85
C THR A 98 -14.18 -25.22 -4.78
N LYS A 99 -13.08 -25.50 -5.50
CA LYS A 99 -12.42 -24.50 -6.36
C LYS A 99 -13.46 -23.83 -7.26
N ALA A 100 -13.52 -22.51 -7.22
CA ALA A 100 -14.38 -21.76 -8.13
C ALA A 100 -13.92 -22.04 -9.57
N VAL A 101 -14.85 -22.47 -10.43
CA VAL A 101 -14.58 -22.60 -11.86
C VAL A 101 -14.35 -21.20 -12.42
N VAL A 102 -13.10 -20.90 -12.75
CA VAL A 102 -12.75 -19.66 -13.45
C VAL A 102 -13.35 -19.75 -14.85
N LYS A 103 -14.39 -18.95 -15.12
CA LYS A 103 -14.86 -18.75 -16.50
C LYS A 103 -13.76 -17.98 -17.23
N SER A 104 -13.22 -18.54 -18.31
CA SER A 104 -12.26 -17.83 -19.15
C SER A 104 -12.88 -16.54 -19.68
N LYS A 105 -12.09 -15.47 -19.71
CA LYS A 105 -12.50 -14.20 -20.33
C LYS A 105 -12.71 -14.45 -21.84
N PRO A 106 -13.82 -14.01 -22.45
CA PRO A 106 -13.91 -14.00 -23.91
C PRO A 106 -12.80 -13.10 -24.47
N GLN A 107 -12.08 -13.58 -25.48
CA GLN A 107 -11.03 -12.82 -26.17
C GLN A 107 -11.63 -11.51 -26.72
N ALA A 108 -10.97 -10.39 -26.47
CA ALA A 108 -11.35 -9.12 -27.09
C ALA A 108 -10.92 -9.15 -28.57
N ILE A 109 -11.90 -8.96 -29.44
CA ILE A 109 -11.84 -8.73 -30.88
C ILE A 109 -10.82 -7.62 -31.24
N ASN A 110 -9.85 -7.94 -32.10
CA ASN A 110 -8.93 -6.97 -32.71
C ASN A 110 -9.65 -6.23 -33.85
N ASP A 111 -10.29 -5.11 -33.56
CA ASP A 111 -10.68 -4.12 -34.60
C ASP A 111 -10.75 -2.72 -33.95
N VAL A 112 -9.61 -2.02 -33.91
CA VAL A 112 -9.61 -0.57 -33.71
C VAL A 112 -9.53 0.08 -35.10
N PRO A 113 -10.61 0.66 -35.64
CA PRO A 113 -10.51 1.46 -36.86
C PRO A 113 -9.67 2.72 -36.60
N PRO A 114 -8.95 3.25 -37.60
CA PRO A 114 -8.04 4.37 -37.42
C PRO A 114 -8.83 5.59 -36.94
N SER A 115 -8.46 6.09 -35.76
CA SER A 115 -9.09 7.22 -35.11
C SER A 115 -9.02 8.47 -35.99
N ALA A 116 -10.20 8.98 -36.34
CA ALA A 116 -10.37 10.30 -36.92
C ALA A 116 -10.01 11.38 -35.87
N ASN A 117 -9.05 12.23 -36.26
CA ASN A 117 -8.79 13.60 -35.85
C ASN A 117 -8.81 13.96 -34.36
N VAL A 118 -7.60 14.27 -33.86
CA VAL A 118 -7.32 15.11 -32.70
C VAL A 118 -8.07 16.45 -32.85
N LEU A 119 -8.94 16.77 -31.89
CA LEU A 119 -9.35 18.15 -31.65
C LEU A 119 -8.65 18.61 -30.38
N GLU A 120 -7.66 19.47 -30.54
CA GLU A 120 -7.06 20.25 -29.47
C GLU A 120 -8.17 21.10 -28.82
N GLY A 121 -8.42 20.87 -27.53
CA GLY A 121 -9.31 21.68 -26.71
C GLY A 121 -8.54 22.17 -25.49
N GLU A 122 -8.33 23.48 -25.42
CA GLU A 122 -7.59 24.18 -24.37
C GLU A 122 -8.10 23.85 -22.95
N ALA A 123 -7.18 23.52 -22.04
CA ALA A 123 -7.49 23.35 -20.62
C ALA A 123 -7.71 24.72 -19.96
N LYS A 124 -8.91 24.96 -19.41
CA LYS A 124 -9.17 26.13 -18.54
C LYS A 124 -8.58 25.90 -17.15
N PRO A 125 -8.00 26.93 -16.50
CA PRO A 125 -7.44 26.80 -15.16
C PRO A 125 -8.54 26.67 -14.10
N LEU A 126 -8.30 25.79 -13.13
CA LEU A 126 -9.14 25.61 -11.94
C LEU A 126 -8.86 26.76 -10.97
N ASP A 127 -9.77 27.73 -10.92
CA ASP A 127 -9.71 28.86 -10.00
C ASP A 127 -10.46 28.53 -8.69
N GLY A 128 -9.80 28.79 -7.55
CA GLY A 128 -10.42 29.02 -6.24
C GLY A 128 -11.06 27.83 -5.50
N MET A 129 -10.27 27.08 -4.72
CA MET A 129 -10.87 26.30 -3.62
C MET A 129 -9.99 26.09 -2.36
N TYR A 130 -9.08 27.03 -2.06
CA TYR A 130 -8.48 27.13 -0.72
C TYR A 130 -8.64 28.55 -0.18
N GLY A 131 -9.74 28.78 0.54
CA GLY A 131 -9.95 29.99 1.33
C GLY A 131 -9.06 29.96 2.58
N ALA A 132 -8.05 30.81 2.59
CA ALA A 132 -7.31 31.16 3.79
C ALA A 132 -8.19 32.05 4.68
N GLY A 133 -8.70 31.48 5.78
CA GLY A 133 -9.29 32.25 6.87
C GLY A 133 -8.20 32.80 7.79
N ALA A 134 -7.62 33.93 7.42
CA ALA A 134 -6.89 34.79 8.34
C ALA A 134 -7.63 36.13 8.42
N SER A 135 -8.24 36.43 9.57
CA SER A 135 -8.67 37.78 9.91
C SER A 135 -8.13 38.12 11.28
N VAL A 136 -7.12 38.98 11.28
CA VAL A 136 -6.66 39.76 12.42
C VAL A 136 -7.58 40.98 12.53
N ALA A 137 -8.14 41.20 13.72
CA ALA A 137 -8.55 42.51 14.22
C ALA A 137 -8.45 42.45 15.75
#